data_AF-A0AAW6P083-F1
#
_entry.id   AF-A0AAW6P083-F1
#
_cell.length_a   1.000
_cell.length_b   1.000
_cell.length_c   1.000
_cell.angle_alpha   90.00
_cell.angle_beta   90.00
_cell.angle_gamma   90.00
#
_symmetry.space_group_name_H-M   'P 1'
#
loop_
_entity.id
_entity.type
_entity.pdbx_description
1 polymer ?
#
loop_
_entity_poly.entity_id
_entity_poly.type
_entity_poly.pdbx_seq_one_letter_code
_entity_poly.pdbx_strand_id
1 'polypeptide(L)' 'MGVSKSTHEDGTVHTTRMLLPCFLAVFSGTLSAQTITWTGGANDGGNWNTPGNWDLGVVPGAADDAHIFG' A
#
# COMPACT_ATOMS: atom_id res chain seq x y z
N MET A 1 -20.70 -14.27 -71.27
CA MET A 1 -20.50 -12.85 -70.90
C MET A 1 -21.32 -12.60 -69.63
N GLY A 2 -20.77 -12.68 -68.42
CA GLY A 2 -19.86 -11.70 -67.79
C GLY A 2 -20.73 -10.80 -66.91
N VAL A 3 -20.52 -10.53 -65.62
CA VAL A 3 -19.37 -10.60 -64.72
C VAL A 3 -19.95 -10.68 -63.29
N SER A 4 -19.44 -11.57 -62.43
CA SER A 4 -19.70 -11.52 -60.98
C SER A 4 -18.95 -10.32 -60.40
N LYS A 5 -19.63 -9.44 -59.65
CA LYS A 5 -18.97 -8.38 -58.87
C LYS A 5 -18.97 -8.77 -57.40
N SER A 6 -17.82 -9.25 -56.93
CA SER A 6 -17.44 -9.25 -55.52
C SER A 6 -16.88 -7.86 -55.17
N THR A 7 -17.18 -7.40 -53.95
CA THR A 7 -16.43 -6.45 -53.09
C THR A 7 -17.43 -5.80 -52.13
N HIS A 8 -17.18 -5.55 -50.85
CA HIS A 8 -16.06 -5.72 -49.93
C HIS A 8 -16.70 -5.51 -48.54
N GLU A 9 -16.34 -6.29 -47.55
CA GLU A 9 -16.94 -6.22 -46.21
C GLU A 9 -16.51 -4.92 -45.50
N ASP A 10 -17.46 -4.06 -45.14
CA ASP A 10 -17.18 -2.83 -44.37
C ASP A 10 -17.58 -3.00 -42.90
N GLY A 11 -16.71 -3.68 -42.15
CA GLY A 11 -15.79 -2.95 -41.26
C GLY A 11 -16.31 -2.24 -40.01
N THR A 12 -17.61 -2.19 -39.69
CA THR A 12 -18.02 -1.58 -38.40
C THR A 12 -17.95 -2.59 -37.26
N VAL A 13 -16.73 -2.94 -36.86
CA VAL A 13 -16.48 -3.53 -35.54
C VAL A 13 -16.95 -2.49 -34.52
N HIS A 14 -17.91 -2.86 -33.67
CA HIS A 14 -18.31 -2.09 -32.49
C HIS A 14 -17.14 -2.09 -31.47
N THR A 15 -16.05 -1.41 -31.83
CA THR A 15 -14.81 -1.25 -31.07
C THR A 15 -15.00 -0.16 -30.01
N THR A 16 -16.05 -0.25 -29.20
CA THR A 16 -16.23 0.69 -28.08
C THR A 16 -16.98 0.00 -26.96
N ARG A 17 -16.50 -1.16 -26.52
CA ARG A 17 -17.14 -1.81 -25.37
C ARG A 17 -16.35 -2.84 -24.58
N MET A 18 -15.03 -2.98 -24.78
CA MET A 18 -14.21 -3.89 -23.98
C MET A 18 -12.75 -3.41 -23.79
N LEU A 19 -12.53 -2.14 -23.48
CA LEU A 19 -11.21 -1.63 -23.04
C LEU A 19 -11.30 -1.04 -21.62
N LEU A 20 -11.99 -1.72 -20.70
CA LEU A 20 -12.02 -1.35 -19.27
C LEU A 20 -11.61 -2.48 -18.31
N PRO A 21 -10.56 -3.29 -18.57
CA PRO A 21 -9.90 -3.97 -17.46
C PRO A 21 -8.42 -3.59 -17.41
N CYS A 22 -8.09 -2.30 -17.27
CA CYS A 22 -6.68 -1.88 -17.19
C CYS A 22 -6.28 -1.04 -15.98
N PHE A 23 -7.15 -0.67 -15.02
CA PHE A 23 -6.67 0.28 -14.00
C PHE A 23 -7.26 0.13 -12.59
N LEU A 24 -7.48 -1.11 -12.16
CA LEU A 24 -7.66 -1.43 -10.74
C LEU A 24 -6.63 -2.49 -10.36
N ALA A 25 -5.36 -2.20 -10.60
CA ALA A 25 -4.29 -2.92 -9.91
C ALA A 25 -4.47 -2.60 -8.42
N VAL A 26 -5.03 -3.54 -7.67
CA VAL A 26 -5.24 -3.42 -6.23
C VAL A 26 -3.86 -3.27 -5.61
N PHE A 27 -3.52 -2.04 -5.21
CA PHE A 27 -2.26 -1.71 -4.56
C PHE A 27 -2.27 -2.41 -3.20
N SER A 28 -1.73 -3.63 -3.15
CA SER A 28 -1.65 -4.41 -1.93
C SER A 28 -0.37 -3.99 -1.22
N GLY A 29 -0.46 -3.01 -0.33
CA GLY A 29 0.63 -2.64 0.58
C GLY A 29 0.59 -3.51 1.84
N THR A 30 1.73 -4.04 2.26
CA THR A 30 1.87 -4.67 3.57
C THR A 30 2.08 -3.58 4.61
N LEU A 31 1.17 -3.47 5.58
CA LEU A 31 1.40 -2.68 6.79
C LEU A 31 2.17 -3.58 7.78
N SER A 32 3.33 -3.12 8.23
CA SER A 32 4.10 -3.76 9.31
C SER A 32 4.20 -2.77 10.47
N ALA A 33 4.07 -3.28 11.68
CA ALA A 33 4.32 -2.50 12.88
C ALA A 33 5.81 -2.15 12.99
N GLN A 34 6.12 -0.95 13.48
CA GLN A 34 7.48 -0.53 13.77
C GLN A 34 7.81 -0.89 15.21
N THR A 35 8.93 -1.59 15.44
CA THR A 35 9.39 -1.88 16.79
C THR A 35 10.12 -0.67 17.37
N ILE A 36 9.73 -0.27 18.58
CA ILE A 36 10.32 0.84 19.32
C ILE A 36 10.71 0.31 20.70
N THR A 37 11.97 0.52 21.08
CA THR A 37 12.59 -0.16 22.21
C THR A 37 12.70 0.74 23.43
N TRP A 38 12.30 0.23 24.59
CA TRP A 38 12.48 0.90 25.87
C TRP A 38 13.96 0.95 26.26
N THR A 39 14.47 2.15 26.51
CA THR A 39 15.83 2.41 26.97
C THR A 39 15.88 2.89 28.43
N GLY A 40 14.79 3.46 28.94
CA GLY A 40 14.75 4.08 30.27
C GLY A 40 15.71 5.27 30.43
N GLY A 41 16.17 5.86 29.33
CA GLY A 41 17.24 6.86 29.32
C GLY A 41 16.87 8.24 29.87
N ALA A 42 15.59 8.52 30.16
CA ALA A 42 15.15 9.86 30.57
C ALA A 42 15.41 10.19 32.05
N ASN A 43 15.78 9.22 32.89
CA ASN A 43 16.03 9.40 34.33
C ASN A 43 14.85 10.04 35.09
N ASP A 44 13.62 9.74 34.67
CA ASP A 44 12.39 10.33 35.20
C ASP A 44 11.55 9.35 36.04
N GLY A 45 12.18 8.27 36.51
CA GLY A 45 11.49 7.18 37.20
C GLY A 45 10.80 6.18 36.26
N GLY A 46 11.07 6.24 34.96
CA GLY A 46 10.55 5.29 33.97
C GLY A 46 9.15 5.63 33.50
N ASN A 47 8.88 6.93 33.29
CA ASN A 47 7.58 7.36 32.77
C ASN A 47 7.43 6.91 31.30
N TRP A 48 6.45 6.05 31.05
CA TRP A 48 6.12 5.53 29.72
C TRP A 48 5.97 6.62 28.65
N ASN A 49 5.36 7.75 29.05
CA ASN A 49 4.98 8.82 28.13
C ASN A 49 6.12 9.79 27.81
N THR A 50 7.30 9.58 28.38
CA THR A 50 8.46 10.42 28.08
C THR A 50 9.18 9.87 26.85
N PRO A 51 9.26 10.64 25.75
CA PRO A 51 9.91 10.16 24.53
C PRO A 51 11.39 9.77 24.72
N GLY A 52 12.08 10.40 25.68
CA GLY A 52 13.47 10.07 26.02
C GLY A 52 13.68 8.68 26.64
N ASN A 53 12.60 7.95 26.98
CA ASN A 53 12.69 6.56 27.42
C ASN A 53 12.66 5.56 26.26
N TRP A 54 12.55 6.04 25.02
CA TRP A 54 12.45 5.23 23.81
C TRP A 54 13.65 5.49 22.88
N ASP A 55 14.14 4.45 22.22
CA ASP A 55 15.31 4.49 21.34
C ASP A 55 15.18 5.48 20.16
N LEU A 56 13.96 5.65 19.65
CA LEU A 56 13.66 6.58 18.56
C LEU A 56 13.22 7.96 19.04
N GLY A 57 13.22 8.22 20.35
CA GLY A 57 12.82 9.51 20.90
C GLY A 57 11.34 9.84 20.69
N VAL A 58 10.49 8.82 20.56
CA VAL A 58 9.04 8.92 20.38
C VAL A 58 8.32 7.86 21.22
N VAL A 59 7.12 8.16 21.71
CA VAL A 59 6.28 7.19 22.41
C VAL A 59 5.58 6.29 21.37
N PRO A 60 5.59 4.95 21.53
CA PRO A 60 4.92 4.04 20.61
C PRO A 60 3.43 4.34 20.47
N GLY A 61 2.97 4.38 19.23
CA GLY A 61 1.56 4.53 18.87
C GLY A 61 0.85 3.19 18.72
N ALA A 62 -0.43 3.24 18.34
CA ALA A 62 -1.29 2.06 18.24
C ALA A 62 -0.89 1.08 17.12
N ALA A 63 -0.04 1.49 16.19
CA ALA A 63 0.46 0.67 15.09
C ALA A 63 1.89 0.16 15.32
N ASP A 64 2.48 0.46 16.48
CA ASP A 64 3.87 0.15 16.79
C ASP A 64 3.97 -0.99 17.81
N ASP A 65 5.09 -1.69 17.78
CA ASP A 65 5.43 -2.72 18.76
C ASP A 65 6.37 -2.13 19.81
N ALA A 66 5.93 -2.06 21.06
CA ALA A 66 6.79 -1.66 22.17
C ALA A 66 7.61 -2.86 22.69
N HIS A 67 8.93 -2.77 22.66
CA HIS A 67 9.83 -3.82 23.15
C HIS A 67 10.56 -3.38 24.42
N ILE A 68 10.52 -4.21 25.46
CA ILE A 68 11.13 -3.94 26.78
C ILE A 68 11.99 -5.14 27.18
N PHE A 69 13.23 -4.90 27.62
CA PHE A 69 14.10 -5.94 28.16
C PHE A 69 13.70 -6.30 29.60
N GLY A 70 13.67 -7.60 29.91
CA GLY A 70 13.43 -8.14 31.25
C GLY A 70 14.71 -8.49 31.99
#